data_AF-A0A841GQN1-F1
#
_entry.id   AF-A0A841GQN1-F1
#
_cell.length_a   1.000
_cell.length_b   1.000
_cell.length_c   1.000
_cell.angle_alpha   90.00
_cell.angle_beta   90.00
_cell.angle_gamma   90.00
#
_symmetry.space_group_name_H-M   'P 1'
#
loop_
_entity.id
_entity.type
_entity.pdbx_description
1 polymer ?
#
loop_
_entity_poly.entity_id
_entity_poly.type
_entity_poly.pdbx_seq_one_letter_code
_entity_poly.pdbx_strand_id
1 'polypeptide(L)'
;MIKHVWVIEMLYVLMLVKIKQWGIKMKRFNVHKSWMLLSLAVGLIYAELTETHAHNDWFEPLTYGIFISMLSVSIALLLEIHSKLEATDEGLQELEQMSQEVIDMLRLNSIVATTRYELQRRKPYVAQAGVRTLRKYAKSFYVTPTGYAVEGEQGALTAYEEFWRLLLEKQRKLGFSDHHRLIARTTHSNDISLWSLRERNNAHTLKQLQEDFIKAGGIVIRIFIHSDEKPSPQYLQVMNWMSKVGVDVRYVSSDDPSVTPDFRYDFLLIMNDADSEHYVSKWYSGSHGMLLDKCEISDVIDDDVLGRWNALVHASTAEYGELDMIPLARQFGEKSTSKRFSRARAWKRKVENWGRDKGLLKPERPVRPRNGNG
;
A
#
# COMPACT_ATOMS: atom_id res chain seq x y z
N MET A 1 -1.07 7.33 39.70
CA MET A 1 -0.77 6.10 38.94
C MET A 1 -0.52 4.88 39.84
N ILE A 2 0.52 4.84 40.69
CA ILE A 2 0.78 3.70 41.61
C ILE A 2 -0.42 3.41 42.53
N LYS A 3 -1.13 4.43 43.02
CA LYS A 3 -2.29 4.27 43.91
C LYS A 3 -3.53 3.59 43.31
N HIS A 4 -3.62 3.42 41.99
CA HIS A 4 -4.80 2.80 41.36
C HIS A 4 -4.55 1.34 40.94
N VAL A 5 -3.29 0.99 40.67
CA VAL A 5 -2.86 -0.40 40.41
C VAL A 5 -3.14 -1.28 41.64
N TRP A 6 -2.78 -0.80 42.83
CA TRP A 6 -3.05 -1.50 44.10
C TRP A 6 -4.55 -1.71 44.36
N VAL A 7 -5.42 -0.81 43.89
CA VAL A 7 -6.87 -0.93 44.08
C VAL A 7 -7.44 -2.01 43.17
N ILE A 8 -7.00 -2.08 41.91
CA ILE A 8 -7.44 -3.12 40.96
C ILE A 8 -6.93 -4.50 41.41
N GLU A 9 -5.67 -4.59 41.84
CA GLU A 9 -5.10 -5.83 42.39
C GLU A 9 -5.79 -6.24 43.69
N MET A 10 -6.08 -5.31 44.62
CA MET A 10 -6.86 -5.62 45.83
C MET A 10 -8.28 -6.07 45.50
N LEU A 11 -8.96 -5.44 44.56
CA LEU A 11 -10.32 -5.82 44.17
C LEU A 11 -10.34 -7.20 43.52
N TYR A 12 -9.32 -7.53 42.73
CA TYR A 12 -9.15 -8.86 42.15
C TYR A 12 -8.88 -9.93 43.22
N VAL A 13 -7.98 -9.66 44.17
CA VAL A 13 -7.69 -10.57 45.30
C VAL A 13 -8.93 -10.73 46.19
N LEU A 14 -9.66 -9.66 46.50
CA LEU A 14 -10.90 -9.71 47.28
C LEU A 14 -11.99 -10.50 46.56
N MET A 15 -12.10 -10.37 45.25
CA MET A 15 -13.04 -11.13 44.43
C MET A 15 -12.70 -12.63 44.42
N LEU A 16 -11.42 -12.99 44.25
CA LEU A 16 -10.97 -14.38 44.33
C LEU A 16 -11.20 -15.00 45.71
N VAL A 17 -10.93 -14.24 46.78
CA VAL A 17 -11.21 -14.65 48.17
C VAL A 17 -12.71 -14.86 48.38
N LYS A 18 -13.56 -13.97 47.87
CA LYS A 18 -15.03 -14.09 47.96
C LYS A 18 -15.57 -15.29 47.19
N ILE A 19 -15.08 -15.53 45.97
CA ILE A 19 -15.47 -16.70 45.15
C ILE A 19 -15.10 -18.00 45.87
N LYS A 20 -13.92 -18.05 46.49
CA LYS A 20 -13.48 -19.20 47.30
C LYS A 20 -14.31 -19.36 48.58
N GLN A 21 -14.62 -18.27 49.27
CA GLN A 21 -15.45 -18.27 50.49
C GLN A 21 -16.89 -18.69 50.22
N TRP A 22 -17.43 -18.42 49.03
CA TRP A 22 -18.80 -18.78 48.67
C TRP A 22 -18.97 -20.22 48.21
N GLY A 23 -17.88 -21.02 48.17
CA GLY A 23 -17.96 -22.44 47.83
C GLY A 23 -18.55 -22.71 46.45
N ILE A 24 -18.53 -21.72 45.55
CA ILE A 24 -19.08 -21.82 44.21
C ILE A 24 -18.17 -22.78 43.42
N LYS A 25 -18.58 -24.05 43.33
CA LYS A 25 -18.02 -24.99 42.37
C LYS A 25 -18.42 -24.51 40.98
N MET A 26 -17.55 -23.75 40.32
CA MET A 26 -17.73 -23.34 38.93
C MET A 26 -17.64 -24.56 38.01
N LYS A 27 -18.74 -25.33 37.92
CA LYS A 27 -18.87 -26.39 36.91
C LYS A 27 -18.96 -25.74 35.53
N ARG A 28 -17.87 -25.85 34.77
CA ARG A 28 -17.79 -25.73 33.30
C ARG A 28 -18.56 -24.55 32.68
N PHE A 29 -18.49 -23.39 33.31
CA PHE A 29 -18.86 -22.17 32.62
C PHE A 29 -17.57 -21.65 31.97
N ASN A 30 -17.59 -21.43 30.65
CA ASN A 30 -16.44 -20.97 29.87
C ASN A 30 -16.16 -19.47 30.13
N VAL A 31 -16.24 -19.09 31.42
CA VAL A 31 -15.99 -17.75 32.00
C VAL A 31 -14.71 -17.18 31.44
N HIS A 32 -13.76 -18.06 31.15
CA HIS A 32 -12.46 -17.77 30.60
C HIS A 32 -12.50 -17.18 29.19
N LYS A 33 -13.18 -17.86 28.25
CA LYS A 33 -13.37 -17.35 26.88
C LYS A 33 -14.19 -16.06 26.87
N SER A 34 -15.21 -15.97 27.73
CA SER A 34 -16.03 -14.76 27.85
C SER A 34 -15.24 -13.58 28.41
N TRP A 35 -14.34 -13.79 29.38
CA TRP A 35 -13.50 -12.73 29.93
C TRP A 35 -12.39 -12.29 28.99
N MET A 36 -11.77 -13.22 28.25
CA MET A 36 -10.81 -12.86 27.20
C MET A 36 -11.48 -12.04 26.10
N LEU A 37 -12.62 -12.50 25.59
CA LEU A 37 -13.36 -11.79 24.54
C LEU A 37 -13.86 -10.43 25.04
N LEU A 38 -14.33 -10.34 26.29
CA LEU A 38 -14.77 -9.08 26.89
C LEU A 38 -13.60 -8.12 27.10
N SER A 39 -12.46 -8.60 27.58
CA SER A 39 -11.29 -7.75 27.80
C SER A 39 -10.67 -7.25 26.49
N LEU A 40 -10.61 -8.13 25.48
CA LEU A 40 -10.19 -7.78 24.13
C LEU A 40 -11.18 -6.76 23.51
N ALA A 41 -12.49 -6.98 23.66
CA ALA A 41 -13.50 -6.06 23.20
C ALA A 41 -13.39 -4.69 23.91
N VAL A 42 -13.15 -4.67 25.22
CA VAL A 42 -12.95 -3.42 25.98
C VAL A 42 -11.67 -2.70 25.53
N GLY A 43 -10.57 -3.43 25.29
CA GLY A 43 -9.33 -2.86 24.75
C GLY A 43 -9.50 -2.27 23.35
N LEU A 44 -10.23 -2.98 22.47
CA LEU A 44 -10.53 -2.52 21.11
C LEU A 44 -11.49 -1.32 21.12
N ILE A 45 -12.57 -1.36 21.91
CA ILE A 45 -13.53 -0.26 22.06
C ILE A 45 -12.85 0.99 22.63
N TYR A 46 -11.96 0.83 23.62
CA TYR A 46 -11.22 1.95 24.20
C TYR A 46 -10.22 2.56 23.19
N ALA A 47 -9.55 1.73 22.39
CA ALA A 47 -8.66 2.18 21.31
C ALA A 47 -9.42 2.92 20.19
N GLU A 48 -10.65 2.49 19.87
CA GLU A 48 -11.50 3.10 18.84
C GLU A 48 -12.14 4.41 19.33
N LEU A 49 -12.60 4.46 20.59
CA LEU A 49 -13.16 5.67 21.23
C LEU A 49 -12.11 6.77 21.44
N THR A 50 -10.85 6.41 21.62
CA THR A 50 -9.74 7.37 21.73
C THR A 50 -9.30 7.90 20.35
N GLU A 51 -9.52 7.14 19.27
CA GLU A 51 -9.29 7.59 17.89
C GLU A 51 -10.32 8.66 17.44
N THR A 52 -11.48 8.74 18.11
CA THR A 52 -12.56 9.70 17.79
C THR A 52 -12.51 11.00 18.59
N HIS A 53 -11.73 11.09 19.66
CA HIS A 53 -11.59 12.29 20.51
C HIS A 53 -10.17 12.85 20.46
N ALA A 54 -9.88 13.52 19.35
CA ALA A 54 -8.58 14.10 19.04
C ALA A 54 -8.36 15.48 19.69
N HIS A 55 -8.30 15.61 21.02
CA HIS A 55 -7.70 16.79 21.66
C HIS A 55 -7.17 16.47 23.06
N ASN A 56 -5.85 16.64 23.23
CA ASN A 56 -5.01 16.55 24.44
C ASN A 56 -4.38 15.17 24.77
N ASP A 57 -3.05 15.20 24.88
CA ASP A 57 -2.11 14.22 25.45
C ASP A 57 -2.40 12.72 25.23
N TRP A 58 -2.08 12.27 24.01
CA TRP A 58 -2.34 10.93 23.48
C TRP A 58 -1.40 9.85 24.03
N PHE A 59 -0.40 10.24 24.83
CA PHE A 59 0.56 9.31 25.41
C PHE A 59 -0.11 8.37 26.41
N GLU A 60 -0.98 8.92 27.26
CA GLU A 60 -1.63 8.17 28.34
C GLU A 60 -2.59 7.08 27.82
N PRO A 61 -3.54 7.34 26.90
CA PRO A 61 -4.54 6.34 26.49
C PRO A 61 -3.93 5.14 25.77
N LEU A 62 -2.86 5.35 24.98
CA LEU A 62 -2.15 4.26 24.30
C LEU A 62 -1.42 3.37 25.31
N THR A 63 -0.70 3.95 26.27
CA THR A 63 -0.09 3.17 27.37
C THR A 63 -1.14 2.45 28.21
N TYR A 64 -2.30 3.05 28.47
CA TYR A 64 -3.39 2.39 29.20
C TYR A 64 -3.98 1.22 28.40
N GLY A 65 -4.18 1.36 27.09
CA GLY A 65 -4.67 0.29 26.22
C GLY A 65 -3.70 -0.90 26.14
N ILE A 66 -2.39 -0.62 26.04
CA ILE A 66 -1.33 -1.64 26.07
C ILE A 66 -1.29 -2.31 27.44
N PHE A 67 -1.32 -1.53 28.52
CA PHE A 67 -1.27 -2.05 29.89
C PHE A 67 -2.49 -2.92 30.21
N ILE A 68 -3.70 -2.48 29.86
CA ILE A 68 -4.92 -3.26 30.06
C ILE A 68 -4.87 -4.55 29.23
N SER A 69 -4.42 -4.48 27.97
CA SER A 69 -4.31 -5.67 27.12
C SER A 69 -3.29 -6.66 27.67
N MET A 70 -2.12 -6.20 28.12
CA MET A 70 -1.11 -7.04 28.78
C MET A 70 -1.63 -7.64 30.08
N LEU A 71 -2.36 -6.87 30.89
CA LEU A 71 -2.92 -7.33 32.15
C LEU A 71 -4.02 -8.38 31.92
N SER A 72 -4.94 -8.14 30.99
CA SER A 72 -6.01 -9.08 30.64
C SER A 72 -5.49 -10.39 30.07
N VAL A 73 -4.45 -10.32 29.23
CA VAL A 73 -3.77 -11.49 28.70
C VAL A 73 -3.01 -12.24 29.81
N SER A 74 -2.36 -11.54 30.73
CA SER A 74 -1.67 -12.15 31.87
C SER A 74 -2.66 -12.83 32.84
N ILE A 75 -3.80 -12.19 33.10
CA ILE A 75 -4.89 -12.76 33.91
C ILE A 75 -5.48 -13.97 33.19
N ALA A 76 -5.64 -13.90 31.86
CA ALA A 76 -6.14 -15.02 31.08
C ALA A 76 -5.17 -16.22 31.16
N LEU A 77 -3.88 -15.98 31.01
CA LEU A 77 -2.85 -17.01 31.13
C LEU A 77 -2.85 -17.65 32.54
N LEU A 78 -2.92 -16.84 33.59
CA LEU A 78 -2.92 -17.32 34.98
C LEU A 78 -4.16 -18.17 35.31
N LEU A 79 -5.33 -17.79 34.80
CA LEU A 79 -6.56 -18.56 34.96
C LEU A 79 -6.53 -19.87 34.15
N GLU A 80 -5.88 -19.88 32.97
CA GLU A 80 -5.66 -21.09 32.16
C GLU A 80 -4.71 -22.07 32.87
N ILE A 81 -3.56 -21.56 33.34
CA ILE A 81 -2.57 -22.30 34.14
C ILE A 81 -3.26 -22.90 35.37
N HIS A 82 -4.11 -22.13 36.06
CA HIS A 82 -4.88 -22.62 37.21
C HIS A 82 -5.85 -23.75 36.83
N SER A 83 -6.49 -23.69 35.66
CA SER A 83 -7.40 -24.74 35.18
C SER A 83 -6.68 -26.01 34.69
N LYS A 84 -5.46 -25.87 34.18
CA LYS A 84 -4.64 -26.98 33.63
C LYS A 84 -3.63 -27.55 34.64
N LEU A 85 -3.43 -26.92 35.80
CA LEU A 85 -2.67 -27.48 36.93
C LEU A 85 -3.32 -28.75 37.53
N GLU A 86 -4.51 -29.14 37.05
CA GLU A 86 -5.14 -30.45 37.30
C GLU A 86 -4.96 -31.47 36.14
N ALA A 87 -4.22 -31.13 35.06
CA ALA A 87 -4.21 -31.88 33.80
C ALA A 87 -2.89 -32.64 33.49
N THR A 88 -3.02 -33.66 32.65
CA THR A 88 -2.01 -34.56 32.07
C THR A 88 -0.95 -33.86 31.22
N ASP A 89 0.13 -34.56 30.82
CA ASP A 89 1.21 -34.04 29.96
C ASP A 89 0.73 -33.36 28.66
N GLU A 90 -0.36 -33.83 28.05
CA GLU A 90 -0.98 -33.18 26.88
C GLU A 90 -1.54 -31.78 27.20
N GLY A 91 -2.10 -31.59 28.41
CA GLY A 91 -2.59 -30.30 28.86
C GLY A 91 -1.46 -29.28 29.07
N LEU A 92 -0.28 -29.73 29.49
CA LEU A 92 0.91 -28.89 29.62
C LEU A 92 1.43 -28.42 28.26
N GLN A 93 1.47 -29.29 27.24
CA GLN A 93 1.91 -28.91 25.88
C GLN A 93 0.98 -27.87 25.24
N GLU A 94 -0.34 -28.05 25.35
CA GLU A 94 -1.29 -27.05 24.85
C GLU A 94 -1.16 -25.72 25.59
N LEU A 95 -0.89 -25.74 26.90
CA LEU A 95 -0.68 -24.53 27.70
C LEU A 95 0.57 -23.78 27.24
N GLU A 96 1.65 -24.52 26.98
CA GLU A 96 2.90 -23.97 26.46
C GLU A 96 2.67 -23.31 25.09
N GLN A 97 1.97 -23.99 24.17
CA GLN A 97 1.61 -23.42 22.87
C GLN A 97 0.78 -22.13 23.00
N MET A 98 -0.28 -22.15 23.82
CA MET A 98 -1.13 -20.96 24.03
C MET A 98 -0.35 -19.81 24.67
N SER A 99 0.55 -20.11 25.60
CA SER A 99 1.41 -19.09 26.22
C SER A 99 2.34 -18.45 25.20
N GLN A 100 2.87 -19.24 24.27
CA GLN A 100 3.73 -18.75 23.20
C GLN A 100 2.95 -17.88 22.22
N GLU A 101 1.74 -18.28 21.82
CA GLU A 101 0.86 -17.47 20.96
C GLU A 101 0.51 -16.12 21.59
N VAL A 102 0.24 -16.11 22.90
CA VAL A 102 -0.01 -14.91 23.70
C VAL A 102 1.23 -14.00 23.73
N ILE A 103 2.41 -14.56 24.01
CA ILE A 103 3.67 -13.79 24.03
C ILE A 103 3.93 -13.16 22.65
N ASP A 104 3.71 -13.92 21.58
CA ASP A 104 3.90 -13.45 20.21
C ASP A 104 2.89 -12.35 19.85
N MET A 105 1.65 -12.44 20.30
CA MET A 105 0.64 -11.38 20.15
C MET A 105 1.04 -10.10 20.89
N LEU A 106 1.52 -10.21 22.13
CA LEU A 106 1.97 -9.05 22.91
C LEU A 106 3.19 -8.38 22.28
N ARG A 107 4.15 -9.18 21.79
CA ARG A 107 5.31 -8.68 21.02
C ARG A 107 4.86 -7.94 19.76
N LEU A 108 3.94 -8.53 18.99
CA LEU A 108 3.40 -7.91 17.79
C LEU A 108 2.70 -6.58 18.08
N ASN A 109 1.88 -6.52 19.14
CA ASN A 109 1.21 -5.29 19.56
C ASN A 109 2.20 -4.20 19.98
N SER A 110 3.27 -4.57 20.70
CA SER A 110 4.33 -3.64 21.08
C SER A 110 5.07 -3.07 19.85
N ILE A 111 5.39 -3.93 18.87
CA ILE A 111 5.98 -3.52 17.59
C ILE A 111 5.03 -2.57 16.87
N VAL A 112 3.75 -2.94 16.70
CA VAL A 112 2.76 -2.10 16.02
C VAL A 112 2.61 -0.73 16.70
N ALA A 113 2.56 -0.68 18.03
CA ALA A 113 2.44 0.57 18.76
C ALA A 113 3.67 1.48 18.57
N THR A 114 4.88 0.91 18.70
CA THR A 114 6.14 1.65 18.55
C THR A 114 6.30 2.16 17.11
N THR A 115 6.09 1.29 16.13
CA THR A 115 6.12 1.64 14.70
C THR A 115 5.09 2.70 14.34
N ARG A 116 3.87 2.63 14.90
CA ARG A 116 2.84 3.66 14.68
C ARG A 116 3.30 5.02 15.19
N TYR A 117 3.94 5.09 16.35
CA TYR A 117 4.47 6.33 16.90
C TYR A 117 5.56 6.93 16.00
N GLU A 118 6.48 6.11 15.50
CA GLU A 118 7.52 6.57 14.59
C GLU A 118 6.95 7.08 13.26
N LEU A 119 5.93 6.41 12.71
CA LEU A 119 5.23 6.84 11.50
C LEU A 119 4.53 8.19 11.66
N GLN A 120 3.99 8.51 12.85
CA GLN A 120 3.31 9.78 13.10
C GLN A 120 4.25 11.00 12.96
N ARG A 121 5.56 10.79 13.02
CA ARG A 121 6.57 11.85 12.80
C ARG A 121 6.82 12.14 11.32
N ARG A 122 6.22 11.37 10.41
CA ARG A 122 6.34 11.50 8.95
C ARG A 122 5.30 12.44 8.37
N LYS A 123 5.48 12.85 7.11
CA LYS A 123 4.42 13.59 6.39
C LYS A 123 3.10 12.80 6.43
N PRO A 124 1.93 13.48 6.54
CA PRO A 124 0.65 12.82 6.80
C PRO A 124 0.33 11.65 5.87
N TYR A 125 0.69 11.72 4.60
CA TYR A 125 0.42 10.66 3.63
C TYR A 125 1.29 9.42 3.82
N VAL A 126 2.58 9.59 4.14
CA VAL A 126 3.48 8.47 4.44
C VAL A 126 3.08 7.83 5.76
N ALA A 127 2.73 8.64 6.76
CA ALA A 127 2.21 8.16 8.04
C ALA A 127 0.93 7.33 7.84
N GLN A 128 -0.05 7.85 7.10
CA GLN A 128 -1.32 7.17 6.87
C GLN A 128 -1.15 5.88 6.04
N ALA A 129 -0.32 5.91 5.00
CA ALA A 129 0.02 4.74 4.19
C ALA A 129 0.69 3.67 5.07
N GLY A 130 1.70 4.08 5.84
CA GLY A 130 2.44 3.21 6.74
C GLY A 130 1.52 2.55 7.75
N VAL A 131 0.60 3.28 8.38
CA VAL A 131 -0.34 2.70 9.36
C VAL A 131 -1.29 1.70 8.71
N ARG A 132 -1.81 1.98 7.50
CA ARG A 132 -2.67 1.03 6.76
C ARG A 132 -1.92 -0.23 6.36
N THR A 133 -0.66 -0.11 5.95
CA THR A 133 0.19 -1.24 5.59
C THR A 133 0.60 -2.05 6.82
N LEU A 134 0.99 -1.39 7.91
CA LEU A 134 1.39 -1.99 9.19
C LEU A 134 0.29 -2.90 9.75
N ARG A 135 -0.98 -2.47 9.71
CA ARG A 135 -2.13 -3.28 10.16
C ARG A 135 -2.26 -4.61 9.41
N LYS A 136 -1.72 -4.71 8.19
CA LYS A 136 -1.82 -5.90 7.34
C LYS A 136 -0.54 -6.75 7.34
N TYR A 137 0.64 -6.12 7.47
CA TYR A 137 1.94 -6.77 7.29
C TYR A 137 2.94 -6.43 8.41
N ALA A 138 2.50 -6.40 9.66
CA ALA A 138 3.32 -5.99 10.79
C ALA A 138 4.64 -6.75 10.95
N LYS A 139 4.72 -8.03 10.54
CA LYS A 139 5.93 -8.84 10.67
C LYS A 139 7.05 -8.45 9.69
N SER A 140 6.72 -7.92 8.52
CA SER A 140 7.71 -7.54 7.48
C SER A 140 7.82 -6.03 7.31
N PHE A 141 7.21 -5.27 8.21
CA PHE A 141 7.18 -3.82 8.20
C PHE A 141 8.30 -3.24 9.08
N TYR A 142 8.99 -2.22 8.58
CA TYR A 142 9.91 -1.43 9.39
C TYR A 142 9.93 0.04 8.95
N VAL A 143 10.29 0.92 9.88
CA VAL A 143 10.44 2.36 9.62
C VAL A 143 11.85 2.62 9.12
N THR A 144 11.97 3.41 8.05
CA THR A 144 13.27 3.87 7.53
C THR A 144 13.51 5.32 7.97
N PRO A 145 14.74 5.86 7.86
CA PRO A 145 15.01 7.26 8.20
C PRO A 145 14.14 8.27 7.44
N THR A 146 13.63 7.90 6.26
CA THR A 146 12.88 8.78 5.35
C THR A 146 11.44 8.32 5.11
N GLY A 147 10.95 7.31 5.83
CA GLY A 147 9.62 6.75 5.60
C GLY A 147 9.46 5.36 6.20
N TYR A 148 9.00 4.40 5.40
CA TYR A 148 8.87 3.01 5.81
C TYR A 148 9.12 2.05 4.65
N ALA A 149 9.41 0.79 4.97
CA ALA A 149 9.51 -0.27 4.00
C ALA A 149 8.82 -1.54 4.48
N VAL A 150 8.45 -2.36 3.50
CA VAL A 150 7.87 -3.68 3.70
C VAL A 150 8.56 -4.68 2.80
N GLU A 151 9.00 -5.78 3.40
CA GLU A 151 9.62 -6.90 2.71
C GLU A 151 8.62 -8.01 2.38
N GLY A 152 8.98 -8.79 1.35
CA GLY A 152 8.20 -9.86 0.77
C GLY A 152 7.18 -9.38 -0.26
N GLU A 153 7.03 -10.14 -1.35
CA GLU A 153 6.21 -9.78 -2.51
C GLU A 153 4.79 -9.34 -2.15
N GLN A 154 4.10 -10.12 -1.32
CA GLN A 154 2.73 -9.84 -0.93
C GLN A 154 2.62 -8.56 -0.07
N GLY A 155 3.62 -8.32 0.79
CA GLY A 155 3.72 -7.11 1.59
C GLY A 155 4.02 -5.89 0.73
N ALA A 156 4.96 -6.02 -0.22
CA ALA A 156 5.32 -4.98 -1.18
C ALA A 156 4.15 -4.58 -2.09
N LEU A 157 3.42 -5.56 -2.64
CA LEU A 157 2.21 -5.33 -3.43
C LEU A 157 1.13 -4.62 -2.61
N THR A 158 0.91 -5.04 -1.37
CA THR A 158 -0.12 -4.39 -0.54
C THR A 158 0.27 -2.97 -0.12
N ALA A 159 1.56 -2.74 0.19
CA ALA A 159 2.07 -1.40 0.44
C ALA A 159 1.81 -0.49 -0.77
N TYR A 160 2.04 -0.99 -1.99
CA TYR A 160 1.71 -0.26 -3.21
C TYR A 160 0.23 0.06 -3.33
N GLU A 161 -0.63 -0.94 -3.16
CA GLU A 161 -2.07 -0.76 -3.28
C GLU A 161 -2.60 0.29 -2.30
N GLU A 162 -2.15 0.25 -1.03
CA GLU A 162 -2.53 1.23 -0.02
C GLU A 162 -2.07 2.63 -0.40
N PHE A 163 -0.86 2.75 -0.96
CA PHE A 163 -0.36 4.04 -1.42
C PHE A 163 -1.21 4.60 -2.57
N TRP A 164 -1.55 3.79 -3.58
CA TRP A 164 -2.47 4.21 -4.64
C TRP A 164 -3.88 4.57 -4.13
N ARG A 165 -4.42 3.83 -3.16
CA ARG A 165 -5.71 4.16 -2.53
C ARG A 165 -5.68 5.56 -1.93
N LEU A 166 -4.59 5.91 -1.23
CA LEU A 166 -4.41 7.23 -0.63
C LEU A 166 -4.24 8.33 -1.68
N LEU A 167 -3.50 8.06 -2.77
CA LEU A 167 -3.38 9.01 -3.88
C LEU A 167 -4.72 9.28 -4.55
N LEU A 168 -5.55 8.24 -4.73
CA LEU A 168 -6.92 8.37 -5.23
C LEU A 168 -7.81 9.18 -4.29
N GLU A 169 -7.79 8.87 -2.98
CA GLU A 169 -8.52 9.65 -1.97
C GLU A 169 -8.11 11.12 -1.99
N LYS A 170 -6.81 11.40 -2.10
CA LYS A 170 -6.28 12.77 -2.21
C LYS A 170 -6.76 13.46 -3.48
N GLN A 171 -6.60 12.82 -4.65
CA GLN A 171 -7.04 13.40 -5.91
C GLN A 171 -8.54 13.70 -5.92
N ARG A 172 -9.36 12.83 -5.31
CA ARG A 172 -10.81 13.08 -5.14
C ARG A 172 -11.10 14.32 -4.29
N LYS A 173 -10.31 14.56 -3.24
CA LYS A 173 -10.43 15.77 -2.40
C LYS A 173 -10.01 17.04 -3.14
N LEU A 174 -8.96 16.97 -3.95
CA LEU A 174 -8.50 18.10 -4.78
C LEU A 174 -9.47 18.41 -5.94
N GLY A 175 -10.18 17.39 -6.41
CA GLY A 175 -11.18 17.51 -7.48
C GLY A 175 -10.57 17.75 -8.87
N PHE A 176 -11.43 18.14 -9.81
CA PHE A 176 -11.06 18.44 -11.20
C PHE A 176 -10.73 19.92 -11.40
N SER A 177 -9.70 20.42 -10.72
CA SER A 177 -9.15 21.74 -11.00
C SER A 177 -7.79 21.60 -11.68
N ASP A 178 -7.49 22.45 -12.67
CA ASP A 178 -6.23 22.38 -13.41
C ASP A 178 -5.00 22.68 -12.52
N HIS A 179 -5.20 23.34 -11.39
CA HIS A 179 -4.13 23.74 -10.46
C HIS A 179 -3.87 22.74 -9.32
N HIS A 180 -4.71 21.72 -9.13
CA HIS A 180 -4.57 20.78 -8.01
C HIS A 180 -4.59 19.32 -8.49
N ARG A 181 -3.77 19.01 -9.51
CA ARG A 181 -3.63 17.63 -9.99
C ARG A 181 -2.39 16.97 -9.40
N LEU A 182 -2.58 15.74 -8.96
CA LEU A 182 -1.46 14.85 -8.66
C LEU A 182 -0.92 14.26 -9.95
N ILE A 183 0.39 14.35 -10.12
CA ILE A 183 1.12 13.76 -11.24
C ILE A 183 1.91 12.58 -10.70
N ALA A 184 1.52 11.38 -11.11
CA ALA A 184 2.18 10.12 -10.83
C ALA A 184 3.15 9.77 -11.97
N ARG A 185 4.45 9.81 -11.68
CA ARG A 185 5.55 9.51 -12.60
C ARG A 185 6.16 8.19 -12.20
N THR A 186 6.04 7.15 -13.01
CA THR A 186 6.42 5.79 -12.64
C THR A 186 7.32 5.14 -13.67
N THR A 187 8.33 4.40 -13.20
CA THR A 187 9.14 3.50 -14.04
C THR A 187 8.65 2.06 -13.89
N HIS A 188 8.97 1.24 -14.89
CA HIS A 188 8.76 -0.20 -14.85
C HIS A 188 9.85 -0.91 -15.65
N SER A 189 10.85 -1.43 -14.97
CA SER A 189 11.90 -2.33 -15.47
C SER A 189 11.67 -3.80 -15.11
N ASN A 190 10.70 -4.07 -14.23
CA ASN A 190 10.37 -5.42 -13.78
C ASN A 190 9.58 -6.20 -14.84
N ASP A 191 9.35 -7.50 -14.61
CA ASP A 191 8.60 -8.33 -15.54
C ASP A 191 7.22 -7.72 -15.87
N ILE A 192 6.92 -7.63 -17.16
CA ILE A 192 5.66 -7.12 -17.69
C ILE A 192 4.47 -8.04 -17.35
N SER A 193 4.74 -9.30 -16.97
CA SER A 193 3.76 -10.27 -16.49
C SER A 193 2.93 -9.74 -15.31
N LEU A 194 3.51 -8.85 -14.50
CA LEU A 194 2.82 -8.13 -13.42
C LEU A 194 1.59 -7.33 -13.88
N TRP A 195 1.53 -6.95 -15.16
CA TRP A 195 0.42 -6.22 -15.77
C TRP A 195 -0.40 -7.07 -16.75
N SER A 196 -0.02 -8.33 -16.95
CA SER A 196 -0.72 -9.26 -17.83
C SER A 196 -1.99 -9.76 -17.14
N LEU A 197 -3.14 -9.63 -17.83
CA LEU A 197 -4.47 -9.96 -17.31
C LEU A 197 -4.66 -11.45 -16.96
N ARG A 198 -3.72 -12.32 -17.34
CA ARG A 198 -3.86 -13.77 -17.20
C ARG A 198 -3.17 -14.33 -15.96
N GLU A 199 -2.23 -13.60 -15.36
CA GLU A 199 -1.24 -14.23 -14.49
C GLU A 199 -1.36 -13.83 -13.01
N ARG A 200 -1.96 -12.69 -12.64
CA ARG A 200 -2.06 -12.28 -11.22
C ARG A 200 -3.34 -11.51 -10.87
N ASN A 201 -4.13 -12.02 -9.92
CA ASN A 201 -5.34 -11.35 -9.40
C ASN A 201 -5.05 -9.94 -8.83
N ASN A 202 -3.89 -9.72 -8.21
CA ASN A 202 -3.51 -8.43 -7.61
C ASN A 202 -3.29 -7.33 -8.65
N ALA A 203 -2.91 -7.69 -9.89
CA ALA A 203 -2.76 -6.74 -10.99
C ALA A 203 -4.08 -6.04 -11.33
N HIS A 204 -5.22 -6.72 -11.13
CA HIS A 204 -6.54 -6.16 -11.37
C HIS A 204 -6.85 -4.98 -10.45
N THR A 205 -6.50 -5.09 -9.17
CA THR A 205 -6.74 -4.03 -8.17
C THR A 205 -5.88 -2.79 -8.45
N LEU A 206 -4.58 -2.96 -8.69
CA LEU A 206 -3.66 -1.85 -9.02
C LEU A 206 -4.07 -1.14 -10.31
N LYS A 207 -4.53 -1.91 -11.29
CA LYS A 207 -5.12 -1.41 -12.52
C LYS A 207 -6.33 -0.53 -12.22
N GLN A 208 -7.30 -1.05 -11.48
CA GLN A 208 -8.53 -0.32 -11.16
C GLN A 208 -8.24 0.98 -10.39
N LEU A 209 -7.30 0.95 -9.44
CA LEU A 209 -6.90 2.13 -8.69
C LEU A 209 -6.31 3.22 -9.58
N GLN A 210 -5.45 2.87 -10.53
CA GLN A 210 -4.89 3.83 -11.50
C GLN A 210 -5.97 4.38 -12.43
N GLU A 211 -6.87 3.53 -12.94
CA GLU A 211 -8.00 3.98 -13.75
C GLU A 211 -8.87 4.97 -12.99
N ASP A 212 -9.21 4.67 -11.73
CA ASP A 212 -10.05 5.53 -10.91
C ASP A 212 -9.33 6.82 -10.49
N PHE A 213 -8.01 6.77 -10.32
CA PHE A 213 -7.17 7.95 -10.08
C PHE A 213 -7.20 8.91 -11.28
N ILE A 214 -7.07 8.38 -12.49
CA ILE A 214 -7.18 9.16 -13.73
C ILE A 214 -8.59 9.73 -13.89
N LYS A 215 -9.62 8.90 -13.63
CA LYS A 215 -11.04 9.34 -13.60
C LYS A 215 -11.34 10.35 -12.50
N ALA A 216 -10.49 10.51 -11.50
CA ALA A 216 -10.60 11.56 -10.49
C ALA A 216 -9.85 12.86 -10.90
N GLY A 217 -9.20 12.86 -12.06
CA GLY A 217 -8.46 14.02 -12.60
C GLY A 217 -6.94 13.94 -12.44
N GLY A 218 -6.42 12.86 -11.85
CA GLY A 218 -5.00 12.61 -11.71
C GLY A 218 -4.32 12.33 -13.06
N ILE A 219 -3.00 12.48 -13.11
CA ILE A 219 -2.19 12.22 -14.31
C ILE A 219 -1.22 11.09 -13.99
N VAL A 220 -1.16 10.08 -14.85
CA VAL A 220 -0.19 8.99 -14.73
C VAL A 220 0.70 9.00 -15.97
N ILE A 221 2.02 9.01 -15.76
CA ILE A 221 3.04 8.88 -16.78
C ILE A 221 3.89 7.67 -16.40
N ARG A 222 3.98 6.68 -17.29
CA ARG A 222 4.73 5.44 -17.08
C ARG A 222 5.79 5.25 -18.15
N ILE A 223 7.03 5.00 -17.74
CA ILE A 223 8.14 4.63 -18.62
C ILE A 223 8.47 3.16 -18.39
N PHE A 224 8.25 2.34 -19.41
CA PHE A 224 8.73 0.96 -19.45
C PHE A 224 10.20 0.94 -19.90
N ILE A 225 11.00 0.13 -19.22
CA ILE A 225 12.44 0.02 -19.46
C ILE A 225 12.77 -1.45 -19.67
N HIS A 226 13.45 -1.78 -20.76
CA HIS A 226 13.82 -3.17 -21.06
C HIS A 226 15.08 -3.21 -21.94
N SER A 227 15.80 -4.33 -21.96
CA SER A 227 17.00 -4.50 -22.79
C SER A 227 16.73 -4.52 -24.29
N ASP A 228 15.50 -4.81 -24.68
CA ASP A 228 15.16 -4.83 -26.11
C ASP A 228 15.14 -3.39 -26.63
N GLU A 229 15.68 -3.16 -27.83
CA GLU A 229 15.58 -1.86 -28.51
C GLU A 229 14.11 -1.47 -28.76
N LYS A 230 13.23 -2.47 -28.90
CA LYS A 230 11.82 -2.29 -29.23
C LYS A 230 10.92 -3.14 -28.34
N PRO A 231 9.73 -2.62 -27.96
CA PRO A 231 8.82 -3.36 -27.11
C PRO A 231 8.32 -4.63 -27.79
N SER A 232 8.38 -5.74 -27.06
CA SER A 232 7.81 -7.01 -27.50
C SER A 232 6.28 -6.91 -27.65
N PRO A 233 5.62 -7.86 -28.34
CA PRO A 233 4.16 -7.87 -28.48
C PRO A 233 3.39 -7.82 -27.15
N GLN A 234 3.95 -8.42 -26.10
CA GLN A 234 3.34 -8.43 -24.76
C GLN A 234 3.40 -7.04 -24.12
N TYR A 235 4.53 -6.33 -24.22
CA TYR A 235 4.65 -4.93 -23.82
C TYR A 235 3.65 -4.05 -24.56
N LEU A 236 3.58 -4.17 -25.88
CA LEU A 236 2.65 -3.38 -26.70
C LEU A 236 1.19 -3.58 -26.31
N GLN A 237 0.79 -4.80 -25.95
CA GLN A 237 -0.56 -5.09 -25.48
C GLN A 237 -0.87 -4.34 -24.17
N VAL A 238 0.03 -4.40 -23.20
CA VAL A 238 -0.11 -3.71 -21.90
C VAL A 238 -0.09 -2.19 -22.10
N MET A 239 0.87 -1.67 -22.86
CA MET A 239 1.00 -0.25 -23.15
C MET A 239 -0.26 0.31 -23.84
N ASN A 240 -0.79 -0.41 -24.83
CA ASN A 240 -2.03 -0.02 -25.52
C ASN A 240 -3.22 -0.02 -24.56
N TRP A 241 -3.33 -1.01 -23.68
CA TRP A 241 -4.37 -1.02 -22.65
C TRP A 241 -4.23 0.18 -21.69
N MET A 242 -3.03 0.44 -21.16
CA MET A 242 -2.76 1.57 -20.27
C MET A 242 -3.08 2.92 -20.93
N SER A 243 -2.72 3.08 -22.20
CA SER A 243 -3.06 4.29 -22.96
C SER A 243 -4.57 4.47 -23.14
N LYS A 244 -5.33 3.38 -23.38
CA LYS A 244 -6.80 3.44 -23.48
C LYS A 244 -7.46 3.96 -22.21
N VAL A 245 -6.84 3.74 -21.05
CA VAL A 245 -7.33 4.23 -19.76
C VAL A 245 -6.76 5.59 -19.36
N GLY A 246 -5.94 6.19 -20.22
CA GLY A 246 -5.44 7.56 -20.07
C GLY A 246 -4.06 7.69 -19.41
N VAL A 247 -3.32 6.59 -19.24
CA VAL A 247 -1.90 6.66 -18.83
C VAL A 247 -1.07 7.14 -20.03
N ASP A 248 -0.17 8.10 -19.81
CA ASP A 248 0.89 8.44 -20.78
C ASP A 248 1.97 7.38 -20.66
N VAL A 249 2.11 6.53 -21.68
CA VAL A 249 2.99 5.37 -21.66
C VAL A 249 4.14 5.56 -22.63
N ARG A 250 5.35 5.31 -22.15
CA ARG A 250 6.59 5.41 -22.92
C ARG A 250 7.41 4.13 -22.78
N TYR A 251 8.33 3.93 -23.69
CA TYR A 251 9.26 2.81 -23.69
C TYR A 251 10.66 3.37 -23.94
N VAL A 252 11.65 2.78 -23.25
CA VAL A 252 13.06 3.12 -23.36
C VAL A 252 13.87 1.83 -23.32
N SER A 253 14.81 1.68 -24.24
CA SER A 253 15.81 0.62 -24.14
C SER A 253 16.79 0.88 -23.00
N SER A 254 17.09 -0.12 -22.17
CA SER A 254 18.14 -0.01 -21.15
C SER A 254 19.55 0.12 -21.75
N ASP A 255 19.70 -0.17 -23.04
CA ASP A 255 20.95 -0.04 -23.77
C ASP A 255 21.17 1.38 -24.33
N ASP A 256 20.20 2.29 -24.14
CA ASP A 256 20.35 3.70 -24.52
C ASP A 256 21.47 4.35 -23.67
N PRO A 257 22.50 4.98 -24.30
CA PRO A 257 23.65 5.56 -23.59
C PRO A 257 23.30 6.66 -22.58
N SER A 258 22.13 7.29 -22.72
CA SER A 258 21.64 8.32 -21.81
C SER A 258 20.97 7.75 -20.55
N VAL A 259 20.70 6.43 -20.53
CA VAL A 259 20.08 5.74 -19.41
C VAL A 259 21.16 5.17 -18.50
N THR A 260 21.16 5.59 -17.23
CA THR A 260 22.04 4.98 -16.23
C THR A 260 21.56 3.56 -15.90
N PRO A 261 22.45 2.54 -15.89
CA PRO A 261 22.07 1.14 -15.74
C PRO A 261 21.63 0.73 -14.32
N ASP A 262 21.46 1.67 -13.39
CA ASP A 262 21.00 1.35 -12.03
C ASP A 262 19.48 1.10 -12.01
N PHE A 263 19.11 -0.16 -12.25
CA PHE A 263 17.74 -0.67 -12.16
C PHE A 263 17.48 -1.49 -10.89
N ARG A 264 18.22 -1.21 -9.79
CA ARG A 264 18.01 -1.90 -8.51
C ARG A 264 16.57 -1.77 -8.00
N TYR A 265 15.89 -0.70 -8.40
CA TYR A 265 14.48 -0.49 -8.11
C TYR A 265 13.78 0.26 -9.24
N ASP A 266 12.48 0.03 -9.35
CA ASP A 266 11.56 0.93 -10.02
C ASP A 266 11.05 1.98 -9.04
N PHE A 267 10.49 3.09 -9.52
CA PHE A 267 9.87 4.06 -8.62
C PHE A 267 8.54 4.62 -9.13
N LEU A 268 7.78 5.18 -8.19
CA LEU A 268 6.65 6.07 -8.39
C LEU A 268 6.95 7.38 -7.65
N LEU A 269 7.17 8.43 -8.42
CA LEU A 269 7.33 9.80 -7.95
C LEU A 269 5.98 10.52 -8.06
N ILE A 270 5.49 11.04 -6.95
CA ILE A 270 4.29 11.86 -6.89
C ILE A 270 4.70 13.32 -6.78
N MET A 271 4.14 14.15 -7.66
CA MET A 271 4.27 15.60 -7.58
C MET A 271 2.89 16.24 -7.50
N ASN A 272 2.76 17.21 -6.60
CA ASN A 272 1.63 18.12 -6.54
C ASN A 272 2.14 19.53 -6.84
N ASP A 273 1.71 20.11 -7.96
CA ASP A 273 2.17 21.43 -8.41
C ASP A 273 1.72 22.56 -7.46
N ALA A 274 0.66 22.34 -6.66
CA ALA A 274 0.13 23.37 -5.76
C ALA A 274 0.90 23.48 -4.44
N ASP A 275 1.26 22.36 -3.83
CA ASP A 275 1.63 22.32 -2.41
C ASP A 275 3.11 21.97 -2.18
N SER A 276 3.92 21.90 -3.25
CA SER A 276 5.31 21.40 -3.20
C SER A 276 5.44 20.03 -2.49
N GLU A 277 4.33 19.30 -2.43
CA GLU A 277 4.28 18.01 -1.77
C GLU A 277 4.74 16.94 -2.73
N HIS A 278 5.74 16.20 -2.29
CA HIS A 278 6.34 15.14 -3.06
C HIS A 278 6.55 13.89 -2.21
N TYR A 279 6.38 12.75 -2.87
CA TYR A 279 6.52 11.43 -2.28
C TYR A 279 7.16 10.51 -3.30
N VAL A 280 7.94 9.55 -2.83
CA VAL A 280 8.50 8.50 -3.67
C VAL A 280 8.16 7.13 -3.09
N SER A 281 7.73 6.22 -3.95
CA SER A 281 7.66 4.79 -3.65
C SER A 281 8.69 4.08 -4.51
N LYS A 282 9.58 3.29 -3.91
CA LYS A 282 10.62 2.50 -4.56
C LYS A 282 10.27 1.01 -4.45
N TRP A 283 10.37 0.27 -5.55
CA TRP A 283 10.08 -1.17 -5.62
C TRP A 283 11.34 -1.90 -6.02
N TYR A 284 11.83 -2.72 -5.12
CA TYR A 284 13.00 -3.54 -5.35
C TYR A 284 12.53 -4.88 -5.85
N SER A 285 13.08 -5.31 -6.98
CA SER A 285 12.87 -6.66 -7.46
C SER A 285 13.89 -7.61 -6.86
N GLY A 286 13.44 -8.83 -6.61
CA GLY A 286 14.32 -9.94 -6.27
C GLY A 286 15.19 -10.34 -7.48
N SER A 287 15.98 -11.38 -7.27
CA SER A 287 16.83 -11.95 -8.32
C SER A 287 15.99 -12.29 -9.56
N HIS A 288 16.39 -11.75 -10.72
CA HIS A 288 15.75 -11.89 -12.04
C HIS A 288 14.51 -11.02 -12.33
N GLY A 289 14.13 -10.06 -11.47
CA GLY A 289 13.10 -9.08 -11.86
C GLY A 289 11.65 -9.60 -11.90
N MET A 290 11.42 -10.86 -11.53
CA MET A 290 10.12 -11.54 -11.62
C MET A 290 9.23 -11.39 -10.37
N LEU A 291 9.86 -11.16 -9.21
CA LEU A 291 9.18 -11.04 -7.92
C LEU A 291 9.57 -9.70 -7.29
N LEU A 292 8.61 -9.06 -6.61
CA LEU A 292 8.89 -7.90 -5.79
C LEU A 292 9.45 -8.37 -4.45
N ASP A 293 10.60 -7.84 -4.06
CA ASP A 293 11.25 -8.19 -2.79
C ASP A 293 10.90 -7.19 -1.69
N LYS A 294 10.91 -5.89 -2.03
CA LYS A 294 10.68 -4.81 -1.08
C LYS A 294 9.93 -3.65 -1.71
N CYS A 295 9.04 -3.03 -0.95
CA CYS A 295 8.45 -1.72 -1.25
C CYS A 295 8.88 -0.73 -0.17
N GLU A 296 9.38 0.43 -0.56
CA GLU A 296 9.77 1.51 0.33
C GLU A 296 9.06 2.80 -0.05
N ILE A 297 8.36 3.43 0.89
CA ILE A 297 7.62 4.67 0.67
C ILE A 297 8.22 5.75 1.55
N SER A 298 8.61 6.86 0.92
CA SER A 298 9.36 7.95 1.54
C SER A 298 8.74 9.32 1.28
N ASP A 299 8.89 10.21 2.26
CA ASP A 299 8.54 11.63 2.18
C ASP A 299 9.70 12.54 1.74
N VAL A 300 10.85 11.94 1.43
CA VAL A 300 12.05 12.58 0.88
C VAL A 300 12.26 12.10 -0.55
N ILE A 301 12.50 13.03 -1.48
CA ILE A 301 12.96 12.67 -2.82
C ILE A 301 14.47 12.79 -2.83
N ASP A 302 15.14 11.70 -3.15
CA ASP A 302 16.57 11.69 -3.37
C ASP A 302 16.89 12.27 -4.77
N ASP A 303 17.99 13.01 -4.90
CA ASP A 303 18.41 13.62 -6.18
C ASP A 303 18.61 12.58 -7.30
N ASP A 304 18.93 11.33 -6.93
CA ASP A 304 19.08 10.22 -7.87
C ASP A 304 17.77 9.89 -8.60
N VAL A 305 16.62 9.91 -7.91
CA VAL A 305 15.30 9.62 -8.49
C VAL A 305 14.92 10.68 -9.50
N LEU A 306 15.13 11.96 -9.18
CA LEU A 306 14.83 13.08 -10.09
C LEU A 306 15.75 13.06 -11.31
N GLY A 307 17.06 12.87 -11.09
CA GLY A 307 18.05 12.75 -12.16
C GLY A 307 17.71 11.61 -13.11
N ARG A 308 17.40 10.42 -12.57
CA ARG A 308 17.01 9.24 -13.35
C ARG A 308 15.71 9.44 -14.10
N TRP A 309 14.69 10.06 -13.49
CA TRP A 309 13.44 10.39 -14.20
C TRP A 309 13.70 11.30 -15.41
N ASN A 310 14.49 12.36 -15.23
CA ASN A 310 14.79 13.31 -16.30
C ASN A 310 15.57 12.66 -17.46
N ALA A 311 16.55 11.82 -17.14
CA ALA A 311 17.30 11.03 -18.14
C ALA A 311 16.38 10.12 -18.95
N LEU A 312 15.51 9.36 -18.28
CA LEU A 312 14.54 8.46 -18.93
C LEU A 312 13.54 9.20 -19.81
N VAL A 313 13.06 10.37 -19.36
CA VAL A 313 12.17 11.21 -20.17
C VAL A 313 12.89 11.67 -21.43
N HIS A 314 14.14 12.13 -21.34
CA HIS A 314 14.94 12.54 -22.49
C HIS A 314 15.15 11.37 -23.48
N ALA A 315 15.58 10.21 -23.00
CA ALA A 315 15.74 8.99 -23.80
C ALA A 315 14.44 8.62 -24.53
N SER A 316 13.32 8.61 -23.81
CA SER A 316 12.01 8.25 -24.37
C SER A 316 11.52 9.16 -25.50
N THR A 317 12.04 10.39 -25.56
CA THR A 317 11.67 11.36 -26.60
C THR A 317 12.52 11.27 -27.86
N ALA A 318 13.73 10.70 -27.77
CA ALA A 318 14.66 10.57 -28.89
C ALA A 318 14.33 9.38 -29.81
N GLU A 319 13.82 8.28 -29.25
CA GLU A 319 13.72 6.98 -29.94
C GLU A 319 12.41 6.78 -30.76
N TYR A 320 11.33 7.49 -30.40
CA TYR A 320 10.00 7.32 -31.00
C TYR A 320 9.39 8.64 -31.52
N GLY A 321 10.20 9.45 -32.20
CA GLY A 321 9.81 10.60 -33.04
C GLY A 321 8.44 11.22 -32.75
N GLU A 322 8.42 12.32 -31.98
CA GLU A 322 7.22 13.10 -31.66
C GLU A 322 6.02 12.23 -31.24
N LEU A 323 6.20 11.44 -30.18
CA LEU A 323 5.10 11.15 -29.28
C LEU A 323 4.67 12.49 -28.70
N ASP A 324 3.62 13.06 -29.30
CA ASP A 324 3.00 14.37 -29.06
C ASP A 324 2.83 14.62 -27.54
N MET A 325 3.92 15.08 -26.91
CA MET A 325 4.04 15.21 -25.48
C MET A 325 2.94 16.15 -24.99
N ILE A 326 2.45 15.94 -23.77
CA ILE A 326 1.93 17.09 -23.01
C ILE A 326 3.12 18.04 -22.95
N PRO A 327 3.09 19.20 -23.63
CA PRO A 327 4.25 20.07 -23.63
C PRO A 327 4.60 20.38 -22.18
N LEU A 328 5.88 20.33 -21.81
CA LEU A 328 6.34 20.88 -20.52
C LEU A 328 5.79 22.32 -20.34
N ALA A 329 5.60 23.07 -21.44
CA ALA A 329 4.96 24.38 -21.44
C ALA A 329 3.50 24.40 -20.93
N ARG A 330 2.75 23.29 -20.99
CA ARG A 330 1.40 23.18 -20.37
C ARG A 330 1.44 22.86 -18.87
N GLN A 331 2.59 22.49 -18.30
CA GLN A 331 2.78 22.41 -16.85
C GLN A 331 2.79 23.80 -16.18
N PHE A 332 2.81 24.89 -16.95
CA PHE A 332 2.77 26.28 -16.46
C PHE A 332 1.48 27.05 -16.80
N GLY A 333 0.35 26.35 -17.01
CA GLY A 333 -0.97 26.99 -16.94
C GLY A 333 -1.58 27.49 -18.25
N GLU A 334 -1.59 26.67 -19.32
CA GLU A 334 -2.46 26.93 -20.48
C GLU A 334 -3.59 25.89 -20.63
N LYS A 335 -4.82 26.40 -20.56
CA LYS A 335 -6.10 25.68 -20.71
C LYS A 335 -6.21 25.00 -22.07
N SER A 336 -6.49 23.68 -22.10
CA SER A 336 -7.20 23.01 -23.23
C SER A 336 -7.43 21.53 -22.95
N THR A 337 -8.63 21.18 -22.47
CA THR A 337 -9.11 19.80 -22.29
C THR A 337 -9.60 19.16 -23.60
N SER A 338 -9.93 19.94 -24.64
CA SER A 338 -10.44 19.41 -25.92
C SER A 338 -9.38 18.77 -26.82
N LYS A 339 -8.10 19.18 -26.71
CA LYS A 339 -6.99 18.62 -27.51
C LYS A 339 -6.48 17.25 -27.02
N ARG A 340 -6.85 16.81 -25.81
CA ARG A 340 -6.36 15.54 -25.21
C ARG A 340 -6.99 14.31 -25.88
N PHE A 341 -8.29 14.35 -26.16
CA PHE A 341 -9.01 13.25 -26.82
C PHE A 341 -8.70 13.10 -28.31
N SER A 342 -8.31 14.18 -29.01
CA SER A 342 -7.87 14.06 -30.41
C SER A 342 -6.48 13.43 -30.52
N ARG A 343 -5.57 13.70 -29.57
CA ARG A 343 -4.18 13.20 -29.55
C ARG A 343 -4.07 11.73 -29.14
N ALA A 344 -4.80 11.29 -28.11
CA ALA A 344 -4.88 9.86 -27.76
C ALA A 344 -5.43 9.03 -28.92
N ARG A 345 -6.37 9.58 -29.71
CA ARG A 345 -6.89 8.95 -30.94
C ARG A 345 -5.85 8.87 -32.06
N ALA A 346 -5.00 9.89 -32.22
CA ALA A 346 -3.93 9.88 -33.21
C ALA A 346 -2.83 8.86 -32.88
N TRP A 347 -2.43 8.78 -31.61
CA TRP A 347 -1.48 7.78 -31.13
C TRP A 347 -2.03 6.36 -31.29
N LYS A 348 -3.28 6.13 -30.85
CA LYS A 348 -3.98 4.85 -31.04
C LYS A 348 -3.93 4.40 -32.49
N ARG A 349 -4.19 5.30 -33.46
CA ARG A 349 -4.08 4.99 -34.89
C ARG A 349 -2.65 4.64 -35.33
N LYS A 350 -1.62 5.36 -34.87
CA LYS A 350 -0.22 5.03 -35.22
C LYS A 350 0.17 3.64 -34.73
N VAL A 351 -0.15 3.32 -33.47
CA VAL A 351 0.14 2.00 -32.88
C VAL A 351 -0.67 0.89 -33.55
N GLU A 352 -1.96 1.13 -33.83
CA GLU A 352 -2.83 0.16 -34.53
C GLU A 352 -2.39 -0.07 -35.98
N ASN A 353 -1.92 0.96 -36.67
CA ASN A 353 -1.42 0.84 -38.04
C ASN A 353 -0.09 0.09 -38.06
N TRP A 354 0.85 0.44 -37.18
CA TRP A 354 2.11 -0.29 -37.04
C TRP A 354 1.89 -1.77 -36.70
N GLY A 355 0.97 -2.07 -35.78
CA GLY A 355 0.62 -3.45 -35.42
C GLY A 355 -0.05 -4.23 -36.56
N ARG A 356 -0.82 -3.56 -37.43
CA ARG A 356 -1.41 -4.16 -38.64
C ARG A 356 -0.37 -4.42 -39.72
N ASP A 357 0.52 -3.46 -39.98
CA ASP A 357 1.58 -3.58 -40.98
C ASP A 357 2.54 -4.73 -40.66
N LYS A 358 2.69 -5.09 -39.38
CA LYS A 358 3.51 -6.20 -38.90
C LYS A 358 2.75 -7.52 -38.71
N GLY A 359 1.47 -7.57 -39.03
CA GLY A 359 0.64 -8.78 -38.85
C GLY A 359 0.38 -9.16 -37.37
N LEU A 360 0.70 -8.27 -36.43
CA LEU A 360 0.55 -8.48 -34.99
C LEU A 360 -0.87 -8.19 -34.50
N LEU A 361 -1.65 -7.40 -35.26
CA LEU A 361 -3.05 -7.12 -35.00
C LEU A 361 -3.91 -7.61 -36.17
N LYS A 362 -4.92 -8.44 -35.88
CA LYS A 362 -5.91 -8.83 -36.90
C LYS A 362 -6.71 -7.60 -37.32
N PRO A 363 -7.00 -7.42 -38.62
CA PRO A 363 -7.85 -6.32 -39.07
C PRO A 363 -9.22 -6.44 -38.40
N GLU A 364 -9.65 -5.37 -37.72
CA GLU A 364 -11.03 -5.28 -37.23
C GLU A 364 -11.97 -5.45 -38.42
N ARG A 365 -12.86 -6.44 -38.36
CA ARG A 365 -13.92 -6.55 -39.36
C ARG A 365 -14.76 -5.27 -39.27
N PRO A 366 -14.99 -4.56 -40.39
CA PRO A 366 -15.80 -3.35 -40.34
C PRO A 366 -17.15 -3.70 -39.73
N VAL A 367 -17.47 -3.04 -38.62
CA VAL A 367 -18.80 -3.10 -38.02
C VAL A 367 -19.73 -2.45 -39.04
N ARG A 368 -20.46 -3.28 -39.79
CA ARG A 368 -21.50 -2.77 -40.68
C ARG A 368 -22.46 -1.96 -39.81
N PRO A 369 -22.75 -0.69 -40.15
CA PRO A 369 -23.78 0.05 -39.45
C PRO A 369 -25.07 -0.78 -39.50
N ARG A 370 -25.66 -1.02 -38.34
CA ARG A 370 -27.01 -1.58 -38.25
C ARG A 370 -27.92 -0.54 -38.91
N ASN A 371 -28.43 -0.85 -40.09
CA ASN A 371 -29.54 -0.10 -40.68
C ASN A 371 -30.71 -0.22 -39.70
N GLY A 372 -30.94 0.82 -38.92
CA GLY A 372 -32.13 0.96 -38.11
C GLY A 372 -33.31 1.27 -39.02
N ASN A 373 -34.03 0.22 -39.44
CA ASN A 373 -35.46 0.31 -39.70
C ASN A 373 -36.15 -0.43 -38.56
N GLY A 374 -36.86 0.32 -37.74
CA GLY A 374 -37.59 -0.14 -36.55
C GLY A 374 -38.01 1.05 -35.72
#